data_AF-A0A832YM11-F1
#
_entry.id   AF-A0A832YM11-F1
#
_cell.length_a   1.000
_cell.length_b   1.000
_cell.length_c   1.000
_cell.angle_alpha   90.00
_cell.angle_beta   90.00
_cell.angle_gamma   90.00
#
_symmetry.space_group_name_H-M   'P 1'
#
loop_
_entity.id
_entity.type
_entity.pdbx_description
1 polymer ?
#
loop_
_entity_poly.entity_id
_entity_poly.type
_entity_poly.pdbx_seq_one_letter_code
_entity_poly.pdbx_strand_id
1 'polypeptide(L)'
;MRIETDFSYSAIAPFLVMAIVTYAIWHWLVPRSLRGLQVSFPRSKKQYEVHVVTETVEDVRALLGQPKMRFGVFIYIMAIAGALLFFFEWVFTQTGLKDHYDGVNLALAGIFVLIPGIASVVVSLGKQVLREKSDTKATLQDTRLTTHLLYIVLAIIWVGFNYAIFSFQIFDSMSMSSRRATFMFMVFLPAVIAYGRILGSSWLPLFQSNRLLSRGEPSDLHPQRPTLRRQFSAMVLTVTAGLMPFTALNALFSVIMINLNPEMFVHSAHVLSLPEYTPQASVMEEGGVLGFYAIELFSNIGERGVREPLVVATLLFLLLNVAIVGVAFVYEVAHILFLGLFKIAGKGGIQLADQRLLRADPVQQAKVLNFCFSGFAGQSMLLFVLAMITFWDSAFLPQGSECGVWEDNICVIMEKDLLEQFTWMLAAA
;
A
#
# COMPACT_ATOMS: atom_id res chain seq x y z
N MET A 1 -14.35 -8.19 -21.84
CA MET A 1 -15.40 -8.49 -20.81
C MET A 1 -16.20 -7.21 -20.62
N ARG A 2 -17.53 -7.22 -20.49
CA ARG A 2 -18.32 -5.97 -20.42
C ARG A 2 -18.70 -5.57 -18.99
N ILE A 3 -18.92 -4.28 -18.75
CA ILE A 3 -19.54 -3.77 -17.51
C ILE A 3 -21.05 -3.61 -17.74
N GLU A 4 -21.85 -4.22 -16.88
CA GLU A 4 -23.31 -4.06 -16.88
C GLU A 4 -23.75 -3.25 -15.66
N THR A 5 -24.73 -2.37 -15.86
CA THR A 5 -25.26 -1.49 -14.80
C THR A 5 -26.58 -1.99 -14.21
N ASP A 6 -27.23 -2.93 -14.88
CA ASP A 6 -28.47 -3.52 -14.39
C ASP A 6 -28.15 -4.45 -13.21
N PHE A 7 -28.84 -4.23 -12.09
CA PHE A 7 -28.58 -5.01 -10.89
C PHE A 7 -28.98 -6.48 -11.12
N SER A 8 -27.99 -7.33 -11.33
CA SER A 8 -28.17 -8.77 -11.44
C SER A 8 -28.01 -9.44 -10.08
N TYR A 9 -28.70 -10.56 -9.85
CA TYR A 9 -28.50 -11.39 -8.66
C TYR A 9 -27.05 -11.92 -8.54
N SER A 10 -26.30 -11.95 -9.64
CA SER A 10 -24.87 -12.27 -9.67
C SER A 10 -24.01 -11.25 -8.89
N ALA A 11 -24.50 -10.02 -8.66
CA ALA A 11 -23.78 -8.99 -7.91
C ALA A 11 -23.68 -9.32 -6.42
N ILE A 12 -24.63 -10.10 -5.90
CA ILE A 12 -24.78 -10.38 -4.47
C ILE A 12 -23.67 -11.32 -3.98
N ALA A 13 -23.23 -12.28 -4.80
CA ALA A 13 -22.29 -13.30 -4.35
C ALA A 13 -20.88 -12.73 -4.04
N PRO A 14 -20.23 -11.94 -4.90
CA PRO A 14 -18.96 -11.28 -4.57
C PRO A 14 -19.07 -10.38 -3.33
N PHE A 15 -20.19 -9.65 -3.20
CA PHE A 15 -20.44 -8.80 -2.05
C PHE A 15 -20.57 -9.58 -0.73
N LEU A 16 -21.32 -10.69 -0.72
CA LEU A 16 -21.47 -11.55 0.45
C LEU A 16 -20.14 -12.19 0.86
N VAL A 17 -19.38 -12.70 -0.11
CA VAL A 17 -18.06 -13.30 0.17
C VAL A 17 -17.10 -12.24 0.73
N MET A 18 -17.07 -11.04 0.14
CA MET A 18 -16.31 -9.92 0.67
C MET A 18 -16.71 -9.59 2.12
N ALA A 19 -18.01 -9.53 2.43
CA ALA A 19 -18.49 -9.21 3.78
C ALA A 19 -18.07 -10.28 4.81
N ILE A 20 -18.20 -11.57 4.46
CA ILE A 20 -17.79 -12.69 5.31
C ILE A 20 -16.28 -12.66 5.56
N VAL A 21 -15.49 -12.47 4.51
CA VAL A 21 -14.02 -12.45 4.60
C VAL A 21 -13.55 -11.23 5.37
N THR A 22 -14.15 -10.06 5.15
CA THR A 22 -13.85 -8.84 5.93
C THR A 22 -14.18 -9.03 7.40
N TYR A 23 -15.31 -9.65 7.73
CA TYR A 23 -15.69 -9.98 9.09
C TYR A 23 -14.68 -10.94 9.75
N ALA A 24 -14.25 -11.97 9.02
CA ALA A 24 -13.23 -12.91 9.48
C ALA A 24 -11.89 -12.20 9.73
N ILE A 25 -11.43 -11.36 8.80
CA ILE A 25 -10.20 -10.56 8.96
C ILE A 25 -10.30 -9.69 10.22
N TRP A 26 -11.39 -8.95 10.38
CA TRP A 26 -11.59 -8.07 11.52
C TRP A 26 -11.61 -8.80 12.86
N HIS A 27 -12.33 -9.92 12.95
CA HIS A 27 -12.52 -10.59 14.23
C HIS A 27 -11.33 -11.49 14.60
N TRP A 28 -10.62 -12.04 13.60
CA TRP A 28 -9.62 -13.09 13.80
C TRP A 28 -8.21 -12.69 13.40
N LEU A 29 -8.02 -12.02 12.26
CA LEU A 29 -6.69 -11.69 11.75
C LEU A 29 -6.15 -10.44 12.45
N VAL A 30 -6.88 -9.33 12.42
CA VAL A 30 -6.46 -8.04 13.02
C VAL A 30 -6.00 -8.18 14.47
N PRO A 31 -6.78 -8.83 15.37
CA PRO A 31 -6.40 -8.91 16.78
C PRO A 31 -5.19 -9.82 17.01
N ARG A 32 -4.99 -10.83 16.15
CA ARG A 32 -3.83 -11.73 16.22
C ARG A 32 -2.57 -11.06 15.67
N SER A 33 -2.67 -10.29 14.59
CA SER A 33 -1.56 -9.56 13.97
C SER A 33 -1.02 -8.43 14.86
N LEU A 34 -1.91 -7.80 15.64
CA LEU A 34 -1.55 -6.75 16.60
C LEU A 34 -1.22 -7.27 18.01
N ARG A 35 -1.22 -8.59 18.22
CA ARG A 35 -0.76 -9.17 19.49
C ARG A 35 0.75 -9.03 19.60
N GLY A 36 1.23 -8.66 20.78
CA GLY A 36 2.64 -8.49 21.06
C GLY A 36 3.18 -7.13 20.64
N LEU A 37 2.34 -6.08 20.64
CA LEU A 37 2.85 -4.71 20.50
C LEU A 37 3.81 -4.44 21.65
N GLN A 38 4.95 -3.86 21.32
CA GLN A 38 6.05 -3.67 22.24
C GLN A 38 6.56 -2.24 22.17
N VAL A 39 7.00 -1.71 23.31
CA VAL A 39 7.64 -0.40 23.41
C VAL A 39 9.07 -0.62 23.86
N SER A 40 10.03 0.00 23.15
CA SER A 40 11.45 -0.08 23.51
C SER A 40 11.91 1.18 24.24
N PHE A 41 12.84 1.05 25.19
CA PHE A 41 13.52 2.16 25.86
C PHE A 41 15.04 2.01 25.66
N PRO A 42 15.75 3.07 25.24
CA PRO A 42 17.20 2.99 25.09
C PRO A 42 17.88 2.88 26.46
N ARG A 43 18.69 1.82 26.66
CA ARG A 43 19.50 1.61 27.87
C ARG A 43 20.97 1.99 27.67
N SER A 44 21.53 1.69 26.48
CA SER A 44 22.91 2.01 26.07
C SER A 44 23.01 2.11 24.54
N LYS A 45 24.22 2.34 23.99
CA LYS A 45 24.46 2.26 22.52
C LYS A 45 24.06 0.86 22.03
N LYS A 46 22.99 0.78 21.23
CA LYS A 46 22.42 -0.45 20.64
C LYS A 46 21.80 -1.46 21.64
N GLN A 47 21.51 -1.07 22.88
CA GLN A 47 20.81 -1.94 23.84
C GLN A 47 19.48 -1.32 24.28
N TYR A 48 18.42 -2.12 24.23
CA TYR A 48 17.05 -1.67 24.47
C TYR A 48 16.35 -2.53 25.53
N GLU A 49 15.56 -1.89 26.39
CA GLU A 49 14.62 -2.56 27.28
C GLU A 49 13.24 -2.56 26.61
N VAL A 50 12.65 -3.74 26.45
CA VAL A 50 11.39 -3.90 25.72
C VAL A 50 10.28 -4.28 26.70
N HIS A 51 9.17 -3.53 26.66
CA HIS A 51 7.96 -3.83 27.41
C HIS A 51 6.83 -4.20 26.45
N VAL A 52 6.13 -5.29 26.77
CA VAL A 52 4.94 -5.71 26.03
C VAL A 52 3.75 -4.85 26.47
N VAL A 53 3.00 -4.34 25.50
CA VAL A 53 1.79 -3.53 25.69
C VAL A 53 0.54 -4.38 25.51
N THR A 54 0.54 -5.31 24.56
CA THR A 54 -0.59 -6.21 24.29
C THR A 54 -0.13 -7.66 24.35
N GLU A 55 -0.38 -8.35 25.47
CA GLU A 55 0.00 -9.77 25.61
C GLU A 55 -1.07 -10.68 25.01
N THR A 56 -2.34 -10.34 25.23
CA THR A 56 -3.50 -11.15 24.85
C THR A 56 -4.29 -10.54 23.70
N VAL A 57 -5.19 -11.34 23.11
CA VAL A 57 -6.09 -10.87 22.04
C VAL A 57 -7.15 -9.93 22.64
N GLU A 58 -7.52 -10.15 23.90
CA GLU A 58 -8.43 -9.35 24.68
C GLU A 58 -7.88 -7.93 24.89
N ASP A 59 -6.59 -7.79 25.20
CA ASP A 59 -5.93 -6.48 25.33
C ASP A 59 -6.00 -5.68 24.02
N VAL A 60 -5.75 -6.37 22.89
CA VAL A 60 -5.84 -5.76 21.57
C VAL A 60 -7.29 -5.33 21.26
N ARG A 61 -8.28 -6.16 21.57
CA ARG A 61 -9.70 -5.81 21.39
C ARG A 61 -10.09 -4.61 22.27
N ALA A 62 -9.61 -4.55 23.51
CA ALA A 62 -9.84 -3.42 24.39
C ALA A 62 -9.21 -2.13 23.83
N LEU A 63 -8.01 -2.23 23.25
CA LEU A 63 -7.34 -1.11 22.56
C LEU A 63 -8.10 -0.66 21.32
N LEU A 64 -8.53 -1.60 20.47
CA LEU A 64 -9.32 -1.32 19.26
C LEU A 64 -10.71 -0.74 19.59
N GLY A 65 -11.27 -1.09 20.74
CA GLY A 65 -12.54 -0.58 21.25
C GLY A 65 -12.47 0.86 21.80
N GLN A 66 -11.27 1.45 21.93
CA GLN A 66 -11.13 2.81 22.44
C GLN A 66 -11.83 3.83 21.53
N PRO A 67 -12.50 4.87 22.08
CA PRO A 67 -13.19 5.87 21.27
C PRO A 67 -12.29 6.56 20.23
N LYS A 68 -11.00 6.71 20.53
CA LYS A 68 -10.01 7.31 19.62
C LYS A 68 -9.63 6.43 18.43
N MET A 69 -9.96 5.14 18.47
CA MET A 69 -9.70 4.20 17.37
C MET A 69 -10.80 4.17 16.30
N ARG A 70 -12.00 4.69 16.59
CA ARG A 70 -13.19 4.51 15.74
C ARG A 70 -12.95 4.93 14.28
N PHE A 71 -12.29 6.08 14.07
CA PHE A 71 -12.00 6.57 12.73
C PHE A 71 -11.03 5.65 11.97
N GLY A 72 -9.90 5.31 12.58
CA GLY A 72 -8.90 4.43 11.98
C GLY A 72 -9.46 3.05 11.67
N VAL A 73 -10.24 2.47 12.60
CA VAL A 73 -10.93 1.18 12.37
C VAL A 73 -11.90 1.26 11.20
N PHE A 74 -12.71 2.32 11.12
CA PHE A 74 -13.64 2.52 10.02
C PHE A 74 -12.92 2.62 8.67
N ILE A 75 -11.89 3.47 8.59
CA ILE A 75 -11.08 3.65 7.38
C ILE A 75 -10.40 2.34 6.96
N TYR A 76 -9.87 1.59 7.92
CA TYR A 76 -9.21 0.31 7.68
C TYR A 76 -10.17 -0.75 7.13
N ILE A 77 -11.33 -0.94 7.77
CA ILE A 77 -12.34 -1.91 7.34
C ILE A 77 -12.85 -1.55 5.95
N MET A 78 -13.11 -0.27 5.70
CA MET A 78 -13.55 0.22 4.40
C MET A 78 -12.51 -0.07 3.31
N ALA A 79 -11.23 0.21 3.56
CA ALA A 79 -10.15 -0.04 2.61
C ALA A 79 -10.03 -1.51 2.22
N ILE A 80 -10.08 -2.40 3.22
CA ILE A 80 -10.01 -3.85 2.99
C ILE A 80 -11.26 -4.38 2.29
N ALA A 81 -12.45 -3.92 2.70
CA ALA A 81 -13.69 -4.30 2.06
C ALA A 81 -13.68 -3.92 0.57
N GLY A 82 -13.21 -2.71 0.24
CA GLY A 82 -13.08 -2.27 -1.15
C GLY A 82 -12.09 -3.09 -1.96
N ALA A 83 -10.90 -3.35 -1.42
CA ALA A 83 -9.89 -4.19 -2.07
C ALA A 83 -10.37 -5.63 -2.28
N LEU A 84 -11.03 -6.22 -1.28
CA LEU A 84 -11.61 -7.56 -1.39
C LEU A 84 -12.77 -7.60 -2.37
N LEU A 85 -13.58 -6.54 -2.46
CA LEU A 85 -14.67 -6.50 -3.42
C LEU A 85 -14.13 -6.51 -4.86
N PHE A 86 -13.10 -5.70 -5.16
CA PHE A 86 -12.39 -5.79 -6.45
C PHE A 86 -11.82 -7.19 -6.71
N PHE A 87 -11.19 -7.79 -5.70
CA PHE A 87 -10.61 -9.12 -5.82
C PHE A 87 -11.64 -10.20 -6.09
N PHE A 88 -12.73 -10.27 -5.32
CA PHE A 88 -13.75 -11.29 -5.51
C PHE A 88 -14.55 -11.08 -6.78
N GLU A 89 -14.80 -9.83 -7.16
CA GLU A 89 -15.43 -9.53 -8.44
C GLU A 89 -14.62 -10.13 -9.60
N TRP A 90 -13.30 -9.93 -9.60
CA TRP A 90 -12.40 -10.54 -10.58
C TRP A 90 -12.30 -12.07 -10.46
N VAL A 91 -12.20 -12.63 -9.25
CA VAL A 91 -12.15 -14.09 -9.09
C VAL A 91 -13.40 -14.75 -9.68
N PHE A 92 -14.57 -14.14 -9.46
CA PHE A 92 -15.83 -14.68 -9.96
C PHE A 92 -15.94 -14.60 -11.49
N THR A 93 -15.42 -13.54 -12.11
CA THR A 93 -15.38 -13.45 -13.57
C THR A 93 -14.37 -14.42 -14.18
N GLN A 94 -13.16 -14.54 -13.61
CA GLN A 94 -12.13 -15.45 -14.13
C GLN A 94 -12.46 -16.93 -13.96
N THR A 95 -13.20 -17.29 -12.91
CA THR A 95 -13.64 -18.68 -12.68
C THR A 95 -14.85 -19.06 -13.52
N GLY A 96 -15.39 -18.14 -14.33
CA GLY A 96 -16.60 -18.37 -15.13
C GLY A 96 -17.87 -18.48 -14.30
N LEU A 97 -17.83 -18.10 -13.01
CA LEU A 97 -19.03 -17.99 -12.18
C LEU A 97 -19.89 -16.78 -12.56
N LYS A 98 -19.32 -15.87 -13.36
CA LYS A 98 -19.93 -14.63 -13.79
C LYS A 98 -19.39 -14.21 -15.16
N ASP A 99 -20.29 -13.81 -16.06
CA ASP A 99 -19.92 -13.48 -17.45
C ASP A 99 -19.47 -12.02 -17.64
N HIS A 100 -19.83 -11.13 -16.70
CA HIS A 100 -19.61 -9.69 -16.79
C HIS A 100 -19.22 -9.08 -15.44
N TYR A 101 -18.70 -7.86 -15.48
CA TYR A 101 -18.46 -7.06 -14.28
C TYR A 101 -19.73 -6.29 -13.89
N ASP A 102 -20.09 -6.32 -12.60
CA ASP A 102 -21.21 -5.53 -12.07
C ASP A 102 -20.72 -4.11 -11.76
N GLY A 103 -21.24 -3.11 -12.48
CA GLY A 103 -20.87 -1.71 -12.29
C GLY A 103 -21.16 -1.22 -10.86
N VAL A 104 -22.21 -1.71 -10.20
CA VAL A 104 -22.52 -1.35 -8.81
C VAL A 104 -21.43 -1.83 -7.84
N ASN A 105 -20.93 -3.05 -8.01
CA ASN A 105 -19.88 -3.62 -7.17
C ASN A 105 -18.57 -2.86 -7.39
N LEU A 106 -18.20 -2.61 -8.65
CA LEU A 106 -17.00 -1.85 -9.00
C LEU A 106 -17.05 -0.42 -8.46
N ALA A 107 -18.20 0.26 -8.56
CA ALA A 107 -18.37 1.62 -8.04
C ALA A 107 -18.25 1.66 -6.51
N LEU A 108 -18.90 0.71 -5.81
CA LEU A 108 -18.82 0.60 -4.36
C LEU A 108 -17.39 0.29 -3.91
N ALA A 109 -16.70 -0.63 -4.59
CA ALA A 109 -15.32 -0.97 -4.34
C ALA A 109 -14.41 0.26 -4.52
N GLY A 110 -14.61 1.01 -5.61
CA GLY A 110 -13.91 2.27 -5.88
C GLY A 110 -14.08 3.28 -4.75
N ILE A 111 -15.31 3.53 -4.29
CA ILE A 111 -15.59 4.43 -3.15
C ILE A 111 -14.86 3.95 -1.89
N PHE A 112 -14.92 2.66 -1.61
CA PHE A 112 -14.32 2.05 -0.42
C PHE A 112 -12.79 2.08 -0.44
N VAL A 113 -12.16 2.23 -1.59
CA VAL A 113 -10.69 2.36 -1.73
C VAL A 113 -10.26 3.83 -1.78
N LEU A 114 -11.02 4.68 -2.49
CA LEU A 114 -10.70 6.09 -2.67
C LEU A 114 -10.87 6.90 -1.39
N ILE A 115 -11.94 6.68 -0.60
CA ILE A 115 -12.13 7.43 0.66
C ILE A 115 -10.97 7.17 1.64
N PRO A 116 -10.55 5.92 1.90
CA PRO A 116 -9.35 5.66 2.71
C PRO A 116 -8.08 6.23 2.10
N GLY A 117 -7.92 6.16 0.78
CA GLY A 117 -6.81 6.78 0.07
C GLY A 117 -6.71 8.28 0.35
N ILE A 118 -7.81 9.02 0.24
CA ILE A 118 -7.86 10.46 0.53
C ILE A 118 -7.63 10.73 2.03
N ALA A 119 -8.26 9.94 2.91
CA ALA A 119 -8.07 10.07 4.35
C ALA A 119 -6.60 9.91 4.74
N SER A 120 -5.85 9.04 4.05
CA SER A 120 -4.42 8.83 4.26
C SER A 120 -3.61 10.10 3.99
N VAL A 121 -3.94 10.84 2.94
CA VAL A 121 -3.30 12.13 2.59
C VAL A 121 -3.59 13.17 3.67
N VAL A 122 -4.86 13.32 4.06
CA VAL A 122 -5.31 14.29 5.06
C VAL A 122 -4.59 14.06 6.40
N VAL A 123 -4.58 12.82 6.88
CA VAL A 123 -3.98 12.48 8.18
C VAL A 123 -2.46 12.59 8.14
N SER A 124 -1.82 12.13 7.06
CA SER A 124 -0.36 12.20 6.90
C SER A 124 0.14 13.63 6.77
N LEU A 125 -0.56 14.47 6.01
CA LEU A 125 -0.23 15.89 5.88
C LEU A 125 -0.40 16.60 7.23
N GLY A 126 -1.53 16.38 7.91
CA GLY A 126 -1.82 16.96 9.22
C GLY A 126 -0.73 16.64 10.24
N LYS A 127 -0.28 15.38 10.33
CA LYS A 127 0.77 14.96 11.27
C LYS A 127 2.17 15.45 10.90
N GLN A 128 2.46 15.67 9.62
CA GLN A 128 3.78 16.14 9.19
C GLN A 128 3.93 17.65 9.36
N VAL A 129 2.87 18.41 9.08
CA VAL A 129 2.88 19.89 9.16
C VAL A 129 2.64 20.35 10.59
N LEU A 130 1.62 19.81 11.26
CA LEU A 130 1.25 20.18 12.61
C LEU A 130 1.96 19.25 13.57
N ARG A 131 3.21 19.58 13.89
CA ARG A 131 3.95 18.94 14.99
C ARG A 131 3.16 19.09 16.29
N GLU A 132 2.41 18.06 16.67
CA GLU A 132 1.82 18.00 17.99
C GLU A 132 2.95 17.91 19.02
N LYS A 133 3.01 18.86 19.96
CA LYS A 133 3.98 18.81 21.06
C LYS A 133 3.72 17.54 21.88
N SER A 134 4.65 16.59 21.78
CA SER A 134 4.69 15.29 22.45
C SER A 134 4.52 15.35 23.99
N ASP A 135 4.68 16.53 24.60
CA ASP A 135 4.79 16.71 26.06
C ASP A 135 3.55 17.33 26.74
N THR A 136 2.46 17.55 26.02
CA THR A 136 1.35 18.31 26.60
C THR A 136 0.50 17.41 27.48
N LYS A 137 0.81 17.39 28.80
CA LYS A 137 -0.12 16.96 29.85
C LYS A 137 -1.46 17.68 29.64
N ALA A 138 -2.54 16.93 29.82
CA ALA A 138 -3.92 17.35 29.66
C ALA A 138 -4.18 18.78 30.15
N THR A 139 -4.29 19.73 29.23
CA THR A 139 -5.04 20.96 29.45
C THR A 139 -6.44 20.77 28.88
N LEU A 140 -7.42 21.06 29.72
CA LEU A 140 -8.88 20.88 29.59
C LEU A 140 -9.54 21.78 28.52
N GLN A 141 -8.90 22.01 27.39
CA GLN A 141 -9.52 22.68 26.25
C GLN A 141 -9.61 21.71 25.08
N ASP A 142 -10.83 21.24 24.86
CA ASP A 142 -11.24 20.28 23.84
C ASP A 142 -10.92 20.82 22.44
N THR A 143 -9.70 20.54 21.99
CA THR A 143 -9.10 20.96 20.70
C THR A 143 -9.45 19.96 19.58
N ARG A 144 -10.43 19.08 19.81
CA ARG A 144 -10.73 17.95 18.93
C ARG A 144 -11.24 18.41 17.57
N LEU A 145 -12.28 19.24 17.54
CA LEU A 145 -12.87 19.74 16.29
C LEU A 145 -11.92 20.67 15.53
N THR A 146 -11.20 21.54 16.24
CA THR A 146 -10.26 22.48 15.62
C THR A 146 -9.08 21.78 14.96
N THR A 147 -8.54 20.71 15.57
CA THR A 147 -7.43 19.95 14.99
C THR A 147 -7.86 19.18 13.73
N HIS A 148 -9.01 18.50 13.77
CA HIS A 148 -9.53 17.79 12.60
C HIS A 148 -9.90 18.73 11.45
N LEU A 149 -10.53 19.87 11.76
CA LEU A 149 -10.85 20.90 10.77
C LEU A 149 -9.57 21.48 10.15
N LEU A 150 -8.53 21.71 10.95
CA LEU A 150 -7.24 22.18 10.44
C LEU A 150 -6.59 21.17 9.48
N TYR A 151 -6.71 19.86 9.73
CA TYR A 151 -6.20 18.83 8.82
C TYR A 151 -6.93 18.89 7.46
N ILE A 152 -8.25 19.07 7.48
CA ILE A 152 -9.07 19.20 6.26
C ILE A 152 -8.68 20.47 5.50
N VAL A 153 -8.56 21.62 6.20
CA VAL A 153 -8.14 22.88 5.58
C VAL A 153 -6.77 22.76 4.94
N LEU A 154 -5.80 22.13 5.62
CA LEU A 154 -4.48 21.87 5.05
C LEU A 154 -4.56 20.99 3.80
N ALA A 155 -5.41 19.96 3.80
CA ALA A 155 -5.60 19.11 2.63
C ALA A 155 -6.22 19.86 1.45
N ILE A 156 -7.20 20.74 1.69
CA ILE A 156 -7.80 21.59 0.66
C ILE A 156 -6.74 22.53 0.07
N ILE A 157 -5.93 23.17 0.92
CA ILE A 157 -4.83 24.04 0.48
C ILE A 157 -3.82 23.23 -0.36
N TRP A 158 -3.47 22.01 0.08
CA TRP A 158 -2.55 21.14 -0.64
C TRP A 158 -3.08 20.74 -2.01
N VAL A 159 -4.34 20.32 -2.11
CA VAL A 159 -4.97 19.96 -3.38
C VAL A 159 -5.08 21.20 -4.28
N GLY A 160 -5.48 22.35 -3.75
CA GLY A 160 -5.55 23.60 -4.49
C GLY A 160 -4.20 24.06 -5.02
N PHE A 161 -3.13 23.91 -4.23
CA PHE A 161 -1.76 24.18 -4.66
C PHE A 161 -1.32 23.26 -5.81
N ASN A 162 -1.58 21.96 -5.71
CA ASN A 162 -1.28 21.01 -6.77
C ASN A 162 -2.11 21.28 -8.04
N TYR A 163 -3.36 21.71 -7.89
CA TYR A 163 -4.21 22.06 -9.02
C TYR A 163 -3.68 23.32 -9.75
N ALA A 164 -3.22 24.31 -8.99
CA ALA A 164 -2.55 25.48 -9.57
C ALA A 164 -1.30 25.07 -10.35
N ILE A 165 -0.44 24.21 -9.79
CA ILE A 165 0.74 23.64 -10.49
C ILE A 165 0.33 22.89 -11.76
N PHE A 166 -0.70 22.04 -11.69
CA PHE A 166 -1.23 21.30 -12.84
C PHE A 166 -1.71 22.22 -13.97
N SER A 167 -2.22 23.40 -13.65
CA SER A 167 -2.68 24.40 -14.63
C SER A 167 -1.56 25.25 -15.25
N PHE A 168 -0.32 25.14 -14.78
CA PHE A 168 0.81 25.86 -15.36
C PHE A 168 1.29 25.23 -16.68
N GLN A 169 1.65 26.09 -17.65
CA GLN A 169 2.12 25.72 -18.98
C GLN A 169 3.43 24.91 -19.00
N ILE A 170 4.12 24.77 -17.87
CA ILE A 170 5.35 23.96 -17.74
C ILE A 170 5.08 22.48 -18.07
N PHE A 171 3.83 22.02 -17.92
CA PHE A 171 3.43 20.64 -18.23
C PHE A 171 2.76 20.47 -19.60
N ASP A 172 2.71 21.51 -20.46
CA ASP A 172 2.05 21.42 -21.77
C ASP A 172 2.82 20.53 -22.78
N SER A 173 4.09 20.22 -22.50
CA SER A 173 4.87 19.25 -23.28
C SER A 173 4.56 17.79 -22.93
N MET A 174 3.81 17.53 -21.85
CA MET A 174 3.44 16.18 -21.42
C MET A 174 2.08 15.77 -22.02
N SER A 175 1.90 14.47 -22.26
CA SER A 175 0.57 13.94 -22.60
C SER A 175 -0.43 14.22 -21.46
N MET A 176 -1.72 14.32 -21.79
CA MET A 176 -2.77 14.57 -20.81
C MET A 176 -2.81 13.51 -19.70
N SER A 177 -2.60 12.25 -20.07
CA SER A 177 -2.58 11.10 -19.16
C SER A 177 -1.40 11.20 -18.18
N SER A 178 -0.19 11.53 -18.66
CA SER A 178 0.99 11.74 -17.82
C SER A 178 0.86 12.96 -16.91
N ARG A 179 0.24 14.04 -17.39
CA ARG A 179 -0.02 15.24 -16.59
C ARG A 179 -0.99 14.94 -15.43
N ARG A 180 -2.07 14.19 -15.69
CA ARG A 180 -3.03 13.76 -14.65
C ARG A 180 -2.40 12.78 -13.65
N ALA A 181 -1.61 11.81 -14.11
CA ALA A 181 -0.89 10.88 -13.24
C ALA A 181 0.06 11.62 -12.28
N THR A 182 0.82 12.59 -12.81
CA THR A 182 1.72 13.44 -12.01
C THR A 182 0.95 14.24 -10.96
N PHE A 183 -0.19 14.84 -11.32
CA PHE A 183 -1.05 15.55 -10.37
C PHE A 183 -1.56 14.63 -9.25
N MET A 184 -2.06 13.44 -9.60
CA MET A 184 -2.51 12.46 -8.59
C MET A 184 -1.37 12.06 -7.66
N PHE A 185 -0.18 11.79 -8.21
CA PHE A 185 1.01 11.48 -7.41
C PHE A 185 1.36 12.61 -6.44
N MET A 186 1.38 13.87 -6.89
CA MET A 186 1.68 15.00 -6.01
C MET A 186 0.61 15.18 -4.92
N VAL A 187 -0.67 14.92 -5.21
CA VAL A 187 -1.72 14.93 -4.20
C VAL A 187 -1.46 13.86 -3.13
N PHE A 188 -1.03 12.65 -3.52
CA PHE A 188 -0.72 11.54 -2.61
C PHE A 188 0.65 11.63 -1.91
N LEU A 189 1.50 12.55 -2.36
CA LEU A 189 2.87 12.73 -1.87
C LEU A 189 3.00 12.83 -0.33
N PRO A 190 2.10 13.50 0.42
CA PRO A 190 2.19 13.52 1.88
C PRO A 190 2.11 12.12 2.52
N ALA A 191 1.23 11.24 2.02
CA ALA A 191 1.11 9.89 2.54
C ALA A 191 2.35 9.05 2.21
N VAL A 192 2.82 9.16 0.97
CA VAL A 192 4.06 8.54 0.48
C VAL A 192 5.27 8.96 1.32
N ILE A 193 5.48 10.26 1.55
CA ILE A 193 6.59 10.76 2.37
C ILE A 193 6.47 10.27 3.81
N ALA A 194 5.27 10.23 4.40
CA ALA A 194 5.09 9.72 5.75
C ALA A 194 5.51 8.25 5.85
N TYR A 195 5.08 7.44 4.88
CA TYR A 195 5.42 6.03 4.77
C TYR A 195 6.94 5.84 4.59
N GLY A 196 7.54 6.49 3.60
CA GLY A 196 8.98 6.43 3.33
C GLY A 196 9.84 6.88 4.52
N ARG A 197 9.39 7.89 5.28
CA ARG A 197 10.10 8.33 6.49
C ARG A 197 10.03 7.32 7.63
N ILE A 198 8.89 6.67 7.84
CA ILE A 198 8.73 5.66 8.90
C ILE A 198 9.49 4.39 8.56
N LEU A 199 9.35 3.89 7.33
CA LEU A 199 10.05 2.69 6.89
C LEU A 199 11.53 2.92 6.65
N GLY A 200 11.92 3.99 5.96
CA GLY A 200 13.33 4.30 5.73
C GLY A 200 14.12 4.45 7.03
N SER A 201 13.53 5.08 8.06
CA SER A 201 14.18 5.20 9.37
C SER A 201 14.16 3.92 10.21
N SER A 202 13.35 2.92 9.87
CA SER A 202 13.25 1.65 10.62
C SER A 202 13.75 0.43 9.85
N TRP A 203 14.10 0.57 8.58
CA TRP A 203 14.44 -0.51 7.66
C TRP A 203 15.63 -1.33 8.17
N LEU A 204 16.75 -0.69 8.53
CA LEU A 204 17.96 -1.40 8.94
C LEU A 204 17.76 -2.19 10.25
N PRO A 205 17.21 -1.60 11.34
CA PRO A 205 16.86 -2.36 12.53
C PRO A 205 15.87 -3.50 12.27
N LEU A 206 14.85 -3.28 11.41
CA LEU A 206 13.86 -4.29 11.06
C LEU A 206 14.48 -5.46 10.32
N PHE A 207 15.29 -5.17 9.29
CA PHE A 207 16.00 -6.19 8.52
C PHE A 207 16.95 -7.00 9.40
N GLN A 208 17.73 -6.35 10.26
CA GLN A 208 18.65 -7.04 11.18
C GLN A 208 17.90 -7.92 12.19
N SER A 209 16.84 -7.41 12.79
CA SER A 209 16.01 -8.14 13.76
C SER A 209 15.34 -9.35 13.10
N ASN A 210 14.69 -9.17 11.95
CA ASN A 210 14.01 -10.26 11.23
C ASN A 210 15.01 -11.30 10.70
N ARG A 211 16.22 -10.88 10.31
CA ARG A 211 17.28 -11.81 9.91
C ARG A 211 17.74 -12.72 11.06
N LEU A 212 17.80 -12.22 12.28
CA LEU A 212 18.08 -13.05 13.46
C LEU A 212 16.90 -13.99 13.76
N LEU A 213 15.68 -13.46 13.73
CA LEU A 213 14.47 -14.26 13.99
C LEU A 213 14.26 -15.37 12.96
N SER A 214 14.57 -15.14 11.68
CA SER A 214 14.49 -16.16 10.64
C SER A 214 15.48 -17.31 10.84
N ARG A 215 16.58 -17.08 11.57
CA ARG A 215 17.56 -18.09 11.97
C ARG A 215 17.21 -18.81 13.27
N GLY A 216 16.11 -18.42 13.93
CA GLY A 216 15.71 -18.96 15.22
C GLY A 216 16.40 -18.29 16.42
N GLU A 217 17.16 -17.22 16.20
CA GLU A 217 17.87 -16.49 17.24
C GLU A 217 16.98 -15.35 17.79
N PRO A 218 17.06 -15.04 19.10
CA PRO A 218 16.42 -13.85 19.65
C PRO A 218 17.12 -12.58 19.15
N SER A 219 16.39 -11.47 19.08
CA SER A 219 16.95 -10.15 18.74
C SER A 219 16.78 -9.18 19.91
N ASP A 220 17.51 -8.07 19.92
CA ASP A 220 17.37 -7.03 20.97
C ASP A 220 15.95 -6.43 21.01
N LEU A 221 15.24 -6.45 19.87
CA LEU A 221 13.84 -6.03 19.78
C LEU A 221 12.89 -7.16 20.20
N HIS A 222 13.29 -8.41 20.03
CA HIS A 222 12.49 -9.60 20.32
C HIS A 222 13.31 -10.60 21.15
N PRO A 223 13.39 -10.40 22.49
CA PRO A 223 14.28 -11.19 23.34
C PRO A 223 13.84 -12.65 23.51
N GLN A 224 12.61 -12.99 23.15
CA GLN A 224 12.09 -14.34 23.20
C GLN A 224 12.45 -15.12 21.93
N ARG A 225 12.80 -16.41 22.07
CA ARG A 225 13.06 -17.29 20.92
C ARG A 225 11.81 -17.40 20.03
N PRO A 226 11.92 -17.25 18.70
CA PRO A 226 10.78 -17.30 17.81
C PRO A 226 10.26 -18.73 17.63
N THR A 227 8.94 -18.87 17.58
CA THR A 227 8.26 -20.12 17.16
C THR A 227 8.45 -20.36 15.66
N LEU A 228 8.29 -21.60 15.18
CA LEU A 228 8.44 -21.94 13.75
C LEU A 228 7.61 -21.04 12.82
N ARG A 229 6.37 -20.73 13.21
CA ARG A 229 5.52 -19.80 12.46
C ARG A 229 6.13 -18.40 12.38
N ARG A 230 6.66 -17.90 13.49
CA ARG A 230 7.32 -16.59 13.56
C ARG A 230 8.64 -16.58 12.80
N GLN A 231 9.38 -17.68 12.79
CA GLN A 231 10.60 -17.84 11.98
C GLN A 231 10.27 -17.75 10.48
N PHE A 232 9.24 -18.45 10.03
CA PHE A 232 8.78 -18.38 8.64
C PHE A 232 8.32 -16.97 8.26
N SER A 233 7.48 -16.33 9.08
CA SER A 233 7.07 -14.94 8.84
C SER A 233 8.26 -13.99 8.81
N ALA A 234 9.23 -14.15 9.72
CA ALA A 234 10.45 -13.36 9.74
C ALA A 234 11.35 -13.62 8.53
N MET A 235 11.38 -14.85 8.01
CA MET A 235 12.09 -15.19 6.78
C MET A 235 11.49 -14.44 5.58
N VAL A 236 10.16 -14.52 5.41
CA VAL A 236 9.44 -13.78 4.35
C VAL A 236 9.72 -12.28 4.47
N LEU A 237 9.56 -11.70 5.67
CA LEU A 237 9.84 -10.29 5.91
C LEU A 237 11.31 -9.91 5.66
N THR A 238 12.27 -10.80 5.96
CA THR A 238 13.70 -10.55 5.70
C THR A 238 13.98 -10.52 4.20
N VAL A 239 13.43 -11.47 3.47
CA VAL A 239 13.55 -11.54 2.00
C VAL A 239 12.92 -10.29 1.40
N THR A 240 11.66 -10.01 1.71
CA THR A 240 10.95 -8.85 1.20
C THR A 240 11.64 -7.53 1.57
N ALA A 241 12.04 -7.34 2.84
CA ALA A 241 12.74 -6.13 3.27
C ALA A 241 14.13 -5.97 2.60
N GLY A 242 14.83 -7.07 2.35
CA GLY A 242 16.10 -7.04 1.59
C GLY A 242 15.91 -6.65 0.13
N LEU A 243 14.75 -6.95 -0.44
CA LEU A 243 14.43 -6.73 -1.86
C LEU A 243 13.78 -5.38 -2.15
N MET A 244 13.15 -4.75 -1.16
CA MET A 244 12.52 -3.41 -1.30
C MET A 244 13.41 -2.36 -1.99
N PRO A 245 14.71 -2.21 -1.65
CA PRO A 245 15.53 -1.22 -2.32
C PRO A 245 15.68 -1.50 -3.83
N PHE A 246 15.74 -2.78 -4.22
CA PHE A 246 15.87 -3.16 -5.63
C PHE A 246 14.58 -2.89 -6.40
N THR A 247 13.41 -3.19 -5.82
CA THR A 247 12.12 -2.92 -6.46
C THR A 247 11.86 -1.41 -6.56
N ALA A 248 12.20 -0.64 -5.53
CA ALA A 248 12.07 0.82 -5.55
C ALA A 248 13.02 1.46 -6.58
N LEU A 249 14.28 1.01 -6.64
CA LEU A 249 15.22 1.46 -7.68
C LEU A 249 14.76 1.09 -9.08
N ASN A 250 14.24 -0.13 -9.28
CA ASN A 250 13.67 -0.54 -10.57
C ASN A 250 12.53 0.41 -11.00
N ALA A 251 11.61 0.71 -10.09
CA ALA A 251 10.50 1.63 -10.37
C ALA A 251 10.99 3.04 -10.68
N LEU A 252 11.92 3.57 -9.89
CA LEU A 252 12.51 4.89 -10.12
C LEU A 252 13.24 4.97 -11.47
N PHE A 253 14.11 4.01 -11.77
CA PHE A 253 14.83 3.98 -13.05
C PHE A 253 13.90 3.80 -14.23
N SER A 254 12.85 2.98 -14.10
CA SER A 254 11.85 2.79 -15.16
C SER A 254 11.15 4.10 -15.49
N VAL A 255 10.67 4.82 -14.48
CA VAL A 255 10.03 6.13 -14.68
C VAL A 255 11.01 7.13 -15.32
N ILE A 256 12.25 7.22 -14.83
CA ILE A 256 13.26 8.14 -15.41
C ILE A 256 13.52 7.82 -16.87
N MET A 257 13.74 6.54 -17.20
CA MET A 257 14.13 6.12 -18.55
C MET A 257 13.01 6.31 -19.56
N ILE A 258 11.76 6.02 -19.19
CA ILE A 258 10.58 6.28 -20.03
C ILE A 258 10.44 7.78 -20.32
N ASN A 259 10.70 8.65 -19.33
CA ASN A 259 10.63 10.10 -19.51
C ASN A 259 11.79 10.66 -20.35
N LEU A 260 12.96 10.01 -20.35
CA LEU A 260 14.12 10.43 -21.13
C LEU A 260 14.06 9.96 -22.59
N ASN A 261 13.70 8.70 -22.82
CA ASN A 261 13.57 8.12 -24.15
C ASN A 261 12.53 6.98 -24.16
N PRO A 262 11.31 7.21 -24.63
CA PRO A 262 10.27 6.18 -24.65
C PRO A 262 10.55 5.06 -25.68
N GLU A 263 11.29 5.34 -26.75
CA GLU A 263 11.58 4.36 -27.81
C GLU A 263 12.69 3.36 -27.45
N MET A 264 13.31 3.50 -26.28
CA MET A 264 14.45 2.66 -25.90
C MET A 264 14.05 1.22 -25.52
N PHE A 265 12.77 0.98 -25.29
CA PHE A 265 12.23 -0.31 -24.85
C PHE A 265 11.45 -1.00 -25.96
N VAL A 266 12.14 -1.25 -27.07
CA VAL A 266 11.61 -2.08 -28.16
C VAL A 266 12.26 -3.45 -28.08
N HIS A 267 11.41 -4.47 -27.95
CA HIS A 267 11.86 -5.84 -27.88
C HIS A 267 12.52 -6.31 -29.18
N SER A 268 13.47 -7.25 -29.04
CA SER A 268 14.12 -7.89 -30.17
C SER A 268 13.11 -8.67 -31.02
N ALA A 269 13.40 -8.81 -32.32
CA ALA A 269 12.57 -9.61 -33.23
C ALA A 269 12.41 -11.07 -32.76
N HIS A 270 13.35 -11.56 -31.95
CA HIS A 270 13.30 -12.86 -31.33
C HIS A 270 12.15 -12.96 -30.32
N VAL A 271 12.05 -12.01 -29.38
CA VAL A 271 10.95 -11.95 -28.39
C VAL A 271 9.60 -11.82 -29.08
N LEU A 272 9.50 -10.94 -30.08
CA LEU A 272 8.27 -10.72 -30.84
C LEU A 272 7.82 -11.95 -31.65
N SER A 273 8.73 -12.89 -31.93
CA SER A 273 8.41 -14.15 -32.62
C SER A 273 7.93 -15.26 -31.68
N LEU A 274 7.98 -15.04 -30.36
CA LEU A 274 7.53 -16.03 -29.38
C LEU A 274 6.01 -16.10 -29.35
N PRO A 275 5.41 -17.30 -29.45
CA PRO A 275 3.95 -17.45 -29.46
C PRO A 275 3.29 -17.11 -28.12
N GLU A 276 4.05 -17.12 -27.02
CA GLU A 276 3.56 -16.75 -25.69
C GLU A 276 3.64 -15.24 -25.38
N TYR A 277 4.41 -14.46 -26.14
CA TYR A 277 4.60 -13.05 -25.84
C TYR A 277 3.52 -12.22 -26.53
N THR A 278 2.74 -11.49 -25.74
CA THR A 278 1.80 -10.48 -26.23
C THR A 278 2.46 -9.11 -26.11
N PRO A 279 2.57 -8.34 -27.20
CA PRO A 279 3.08 -6.97 -27.14
C PRO A 279 2.27 -6.15 -26.14
N GLN A 280 2.96 -5.63 -25.13
CA GLN A 280 2.36 -4.77 -24.12
C GLN A 280 2.35 -3.32 -24.57
N ALA A 281 1.42 -2.53 -24.04
CA ALA A 281 1.32 -1.11 -24.37
C ALA A 281 2.46 -0.30 -23.72
N SER A 282 2.96 -0.77 -22.58
CA SER A 282 4.05 -0.13 -21.87
C SER A 282 4.98 -1.13 -21.17
N VAL A 283 6.23 -0.72 -20.99
CA VAL A 283 7.27 -1.43 -20.21
C VAL A 283 6.86 -1.64 -18.75
N MET A 284 5.91 -0.83 -18.30
CA MET A 284 5.38 -0.83 -16.96
C MET A 284 4.55 -2.11 -16.73
N GLU A 285 3.86 -2.63 -17.75
CA GLU A 285 3.17 -3.91 -17.69
C GLU A 285 4.15 -5.09 -17.58
N GLU A 286 5.34 -4.92 -18.16
CA GLU A 286 6.40 -5.92 -18.18
C GLU A 286 7.29 -5.89 -16.93
N GLY A 287 6.88 -5.21 -15.85
CA GLY A 287 7.69 -5.13 -14.63
C GLY A 287 8.88 -4.15 -14.72
N GLY A 288 8.81 -3.18 -15.63
CA GLY A 288 9.77 -2.09 -15.75
C GLY A 288 11.09 -2.56 -16.37
N VAL A 289 12.16 -1.81 -16.13
CA VAL A 289 13.50 -2.06 -16.70
C VAL A 289 13.98 -3.49 -16.42
N LEU A 290 13.88 -3.94 -15.16
CA LEU A 290 14.31 -5.29 -14.79
C LEU A 290 13.48 -6.38 -15.48
N GLY A 291 12.17 -6.18 -15.62
CA GLY A 291 11.29 -7.17 -16.24
C GLY A 291 11.45 -7.20 -17.76
N PHE A 292 11.58 -6.05 -18.43
CA PHE A 292 11.94 -5.95 -19.85
C PHE A 292 13.23 -6.73 -20.16
N TYR A 293 14.30 -6.47 -19.41
CA TYR A 293 15.56 -7.19 -19.62
C TYR A 293 15.50 -8.66 -19.21
N ALA A 294 14.64 -9.04 -18.25
CA ALA A 294 14.41 -10.44 -17.92
C ALA A 294 13.72 -11.18 -19.07
N ILE A 295 12.73 -10.57 -19.72
CA ILE A 295 12.06 -11.14 -20.92
C ILE A 295 13.09 -11.35 -22.03
N GLU A 296 13.92 -10.35 -22.33
CA GLU A 296 14.99 -10.48 -23.33
C GLU A 296 15.99 -11.59 -22.96
N LEU A 297 16.42 -11.64 -21.70
CA LEU A 297 17.39 -12.62 -21.23
C LEU A 297 16.84 -14.05 -21.34
N PHE A 298 15.62 -14.28 -20.84
CA PHE A 298 14.99 -15.59 -20.83
C PHE A 298 14.46 -16.02 -22.20
N SER A 299 14.29 -15.08 -23.14
CA SER A 299 13.95 -15.44 -24.52
C SER A 299 14.97 -16.41 -25.14
N ASN A 300 16.25 -16.29 -24.78
CA ASN A 300 17.33 -17.17 -25.26
C ASN A 300 17.22 -18.63 -24.80
N ILE A 301 16.32 -18.93 -23.86
CA ILE A 301 16.05 -20.29 -23.41
C ILE A 301 15.09 -20.94 -24.41
N GLY A 302 15.56 -21.97 -25.12
CA GLY A 302 14.77 -22.66 -26.16
C GLY A 302 13.63 -23.52 -25.63
N GLU A 303 13.64 -23.87 -24.33
CA GLU A 303 12.61 -24.71 -23.71
C GLU A 303 11.50 -23.86 -23.07
N ARG A 304 10.31 -23.90 -23.67
CA ARG A 304 9.13 -23.16 -23.20
C ARG A 304 8.78 -23.46 -21.74
N GLY A 305 8.89 -24.72 -21.33
CA GLY A 305 8.58 -25.17 -19.97
C GLY A 305 9.47 -24.56 -18.88
N VAL A 306 10.59 -23.93 -19.25
CA VAL A 306 11.49 -23.22 -18.32
C VAL A 306 11.37 -21.71 -18.50
N ARG A 307 11.29 -21.24 -19.75
CA ARG A 307 11.19 -19.81 -20.08
C ARG A 307 9.95 -19.15 -19.48
N GLU A 308 8.78 -19.71 -19.74
CA GLU A 308 7.50 -19.12 -19.34
C GLU A 308 7.39 -18.98 -17.81
N PRO A 309 7.69 -20.03 -16.99
CA PRO A 309 7.70 -19.88 -15.54
C PRO A 309 8.73 -18.89 -15.01
N LEU A 310 9.89 -18.71 -15.65
CA LEU A 310 10.91 -17.75 -15.20
C LEU A 310 10.47 -16.30 -15.41
N VAL A 311 9.88 -16.00 -16.57
CA VAL A 311 9.30 -14.68 -16.86
C VAL A 311 8.15 -14.41 -15.91
N VAL A 312 7.20 -15.34 -15.81
CA VAL A 312 6.05 -15.21 -14.90
C VAL A 312 6.49 -15.06 -13.45
N ALA A 313 7.49 -15.83 -12.99
CA ALA A 313 8.02 -15.70 -11.64
C ALA A 313 8.69 -14.33 -11.40
N THR A 314 9.40 -13.78 -12.39
CA THR A 314 10.04 -12.48 -12.28
C THR A 314 9.01 -11.35 -12.23
N LEU A 315 8.01 -11.41 -13.11
CA LEU A 315 6.90 -10.47 -13.11
C LEU A 315 6.11 -10.57 -11.81
N LEU A 316 5.61 -11.77 -11.46
CA LEU A 316 4.93 -12.00 -10.18
C LEU A 316 5.76 -11.50 -9.01
N PHE A 317 7.07 -11.71 -9.00
CA PHE A 317 7.93 -11.22 -7.94
C PHE A 317 7.95 -9.69 -7.85
N LEU A 318 8.14 -8.99 -8.98
CA LEU A 318 8.15 -7.52 -9.00
C LEU A 318 6.79 -6.95 -8.60
N LEU A 319 5.71 -7.57 -9.05
CA LEU A 319 4.32 -7.19 -8.75
C LEU A 319 3.92 -7.47 -7.30
N LEU A 320 4.23 -8.69 -6.84
CA LEU A 320 3.85 -9.17 -5.53
C LEU A 320 4.67 -8.49 -4.43
N ASN A 321 5.91 -8.07 -4.70
CA ASN A 321 6.64 -7.24 -3.75
C ASN A 321 5.95 -5.89 -3.51
N VAL A 322 5.37 -5.26 -4.53
CA VAL A 322 4.64 -3.99 -4.34
C VAL A 322 3.33 -4.23 -3.56
N ALA A 323 2.58 -5.28 -3.91
CA ALA A 323 1.30 -5.63 -3.30
C ALA A 323 1.39 -6.25 -1.88
N ILE A 324 2.22 -7.27 -1.68
CA ILE A 324 2.40 -7.94 -0.37
C ILE A 324 3.04 -6.98 0.63
N VAL A 325 3.97 -6.12 0.19
CA VAL A 325 4.51 -5.09 1.08
C VAL A 325 3.37 -4.19 1.55
N GLY A 326 2.48 -3.72 0.68
CA GLY A 326 1.32 -2.93 1.09
C GLY A 326 0.47 -3.60 2.19
N VAL A 327 0.05 -4.85 1.98
CA VAL A 327 -0.89 -5.55 2.89
C VAL A 327 -0.22 -6.03 4.18
N ALA A 328 0.97 -6.64 4.09
CA ALA A 328 1.68 -7.14 5.27
C ALA A 328 2.22 -6.02 6.14
N PHE A 329 2.51 -4.84 5.56
CA PHE A 329 3.17 -3.77 6.30
C PHE A 329 2.27 -2.94 7.19
N VAL A 330 0.94 -2.92 7.02
CA VAL A 330 0.10 -2.09 7.90
C VAL A 330 0.31 -2.49 9.38
N TYR A 331 0.37 -3.78 9.67
CA TYR A 331 0.60 -4.25 11.04
C TYR A 331 2.05 -4.12 11.46
N GLU A 332 3.01 -4.38 10.58
CA GLU A 332 4.44 -4.19 10.89
C GLU A 332 4.75 -2.72 11.19
N VAL A 333 4.17 -1.79 10.45
CA VAL A 333 4.28 -0.35 10.73
C VAL A 333 3.72 -0.02 12.11
N ALA A 334 2.62 -0.65 12.54
CA ALA A 334 2.13 -0.50 13.90
C ALA A 334 3.16 -0.98 14.94
N HIS A 335 3.75 -2.16 14.75
CA HIS A 335 4.82 -2.67 15.62
C HIS A 335 6.05 -1.75 15.65
N ILE A 336 6.49 -1.26 14.49
CA ILE A 336 7.60 -0.31 14.34
C ILE A 336 7.35 0.99 15.10
N LEU A 337 6.15 1.55 14.97
CA LEU A 337 5.76 2.81 15.61
C LEU A 337 5.67 2.67 17.13
N PHE A 338 5.15 1.54 17.63
CA PHE A 338 5.10 1.25 19.06
C PHE A 338 6.50 1.01 19.64
N LEU A 339 7.35 0.26 18.93
CA LEU A 339 8.74 0.03 19.33
C LEU A 339 9.51 1.36 19.37
N GLY A 340 9.19 2.30 18.48
CA GLY A 340 9.85 3.60 18.38
C GLY A 340 11.20 3.51 17.66
N LEU A 341 11.30 2.63 16.66
CA LEU A 341 12.55 2.37 15.91
C LEU A 341 13.11 3.62 15.22
N PHE A 342 12.27 4.63 14.96
CA PHE A 342 12.73 5.92 14.44
C PHE A 342 13.70 6.66 15.38
N LYS A 343 13.62 6.46 16.71
CA LYS A 343 14.61 7.01 17.66
C LYS A 343 15.93 6.22 17.63
N ILE A 344 15.90 4.99 17.14
CA ILE A 344 17.02 4.03 17.18
C ILE A 344 17.96 4.22 15.99
N ALA A 345 17.42 4.37 14.79
CA ALA A 345 18.21 4.41 13.55
C ALA A 345 18.46 5.81 12.96
N GLY A 346 17.81 6.87 13.45
CA GLY A 346 18.18 8.25 13.16
C GLY A 346 17.26 9.03 12.20
N LYS A 347 17.76 10.20 11.78
CA LYS A 347 17.02 11.39 11.31
C LYS A 347 15.91 11.08 10.31
N GLY A 348 14.71 11.59 10.60
CA GLY A 348 13.62 11.66 9.63
C GLY A 348 12.34 10.96 10.05
N GLY A 349 12.33 10.05 11.03
CA GLY A 349 11.07 9.38 11.41
C GLY A 349 10.02 10.30 12.05
N ILE A 350 8.79 9.79 12.14
CA ILE A 350 7.63 10.53 12.69
C ILE A 350 7.39 10.06 14.13
N GLN A 351 7.63 10.97 15.10
CA GLN A 351 7.27 10.72 16.49
C GLN A 351 5.82 11.15 16.74
N LEU A 352 4.95 10.18 16.98
CA LEU A 352 3.52 10.42 17.25
C LEU A 352 3.21 10.55 18.73
N ALA A 353 3.95 9.83 19.58
CA ALA A 353 3.80 9.83 21.03
C ALA A 353 5.16 9.50 21.69
N ASP A 354 5.31 9.87 22.96
CA ASP A 354 6.47 9.44 23.74
C ASP A 354 6.32 7.98 24.20
N GLN A 355 7.44 7.24 24.22
CA GLN A 355 7.48 5.82 24.57
C GLN A 355 6.99 5.58 26.01
N ARG A 356 7.29 6.50 26.93
CA ARG A 356 6.80 6.43 28.32
C ARG A 356 5.27 6.51 28.38
N LEU A 357 4.68 7.40 27.60
CA LEU A 357 3.23 7.55 27.51
C LEU A 357 2.58 6.38 26.78
N LEU A 358 3.23 5.83 25.75
CA LEU A 358 2.74 4.63 25.05
C LEU A 358 2.70 3.40 25.96
N ARG A 359 3.61 3.29 26.92
CA ARG A 359 3.56 2.23 27.92
C ARG A 359 2.41 2.41 28.92
N ALA A 360 2.12 3.64 29.32
CA ALA A 360 1.24 3.92 30.46
C ALA A 360 -0.21 4.29 30.08
N ASP A 361 -0.45 4.84 28.89
CA ASP A 361 -1.73 5.44 28.52
C ASP A 361 -2.36 4.77 27.28
N PRO A 362 -3.46 4.00 27.45
CA PRO A 362 -4.15 3.36 26.33
C PRO A 362 -4.71 4.37 25.32
N VAL A 363 -4.93 5.61 25.74
CA VAL A 363 -5.41 6.68 24.87
C VAL A 363 -4.32 7.12 23.88
N GLN A 364 -3.04 7.10 24.27
CA GLN A 364 -1.92 7.39 23.39
C GLN A 364 -1.61 6.21 22.45
N GLN A 365 -1.74 4.99 22.96
CA GLN A 365 -1.65 3.77 22.14
C GLN A 365 -2.70 3.80 21.02
N ALA A 366 -3.96 4.12 21.36
CA ALA A 366 -5.03 4.27 20.39
C ALA A 366 -4.74 5.39 19.37
N LYS A 367 -4.08 6.48 19.78
CA LYS A 367 -3.73 7.57 18.84
C LYS A 367 -2.73 7.13 17.78
N VAL A 368 -1.69 6.37 18.19
CA VAL A 368 -0.67 5.85 17.27
C VAL A 368 -1.27 4.80 16.33
N LEU A 369 -2.07 3.88 16.87
CA LEU A 369 -2.71 2.85 16.06
C LEU A 369 -3.76 3.45 15.11
N ASN A 370 -4.50 4.47 15.54
CA ASN A 370 -5.44 5.19 14.69
C ASN A 370 -4.72 5.84 13.50
N PHE A 371 -3.59 6.51 13.75
CA PHE A 371 -2.77 7.04 12.66
C PHE A 371 -2.29 5.94 11.71
N CYS A 372 -1.85 4.80 12.24
CA CYS A 372 -1.38 3.69 11.40
C CYS A 372 -2.48 3.20 10.45
N PHE A 373 -3.69 2.99 10.98
CA PHE A 373 -4.83 2.53 10.19
C PHE A 373 -5.34 3.58 9.20
N SER A 374 -5.51 4.84 9.63
CA SER A 374 -6.01 5.88 8.72
C SER A 374 -4.97 6.38 7.72
N GLY A 375 -3.69 6.32 8.08
CA GLY A 375 -2.57 6.86 7.32
C GLY A 375 -1.93 5.87 6.35
N PHE A 376 -1.90 4.57 6.67
CA PHE A 376 -1.23 3.58 5.82
C PHE A 376 -2.19 2.61 5.15
N ALA A 377 -3.25 2.17 5.83
CA ALA A 377 -4.12 1.15 5.25
C ALA A 377 -4.79 1.62 3.95
N GLY A 378 -5.24 2.88 3.90
CA GLY A 378 -5.86 3.45 2.71
C GLY A 378 -4.92 3.50 1.51
N GLN A 379 -3.70 4.00 1.69
CA GLN A 379 -2.69 4.05 0.62
C GLN A 379 -2.28 2.63 0.18
N SER A 380 -2.04 1.73 1.13
CA SER A 380 -1.64 0.35 0.83
C SER A 380 -2.70 -0.43 0.05
N MET A 381 -3.98 -0.28 0.42
CA MET A 381 -5.09 -0.93 -0.30
C MET A 381 -5.35 -0.27 -1.66
N LEU A 382 -5.19 1.05 -1.76
CA LEU A 382 -5.24 1.75 -3.06
C LEU A 382 -4.16 1.22 -4.01
N LEU A 383 -2.91 1.15 -3.54
CA LEU A 383 -1.80 0.63 -4.33
C LEU A 383 -2.00 -0.85 -4.70
N PHE A 384 -2.55 -1.66 -3.79
CA PHE A 384 -2.93 -3.05 -4.10
C PHE A 384 -3.96 -3.13 -5.23
N VAL A 385 -5.04 -2.34 -5.15
CA VAL A 385 -6.10 -2.32 -6.18
C VAL A 385 -5.58 -1.76 -7.50
N LEU A 386 -4.79 -0.68 -7.46
CA LEU A 386 -4.12 -0.14 -8.64
C LEU A 386 -3.23 -1.18 -9.29
N ALA A 387 -2.46 -1.93 -8.50
CA ALA A 387 -1.61 -3.00 -9.03
C ALA A 387 -2.43 -4.12 -9.69
N MET A 388 -3.58 -4.48 -9.12
CA MET A 388 -4.49 -5.43 -9.75
C MET A 388 -5.03 -4.91 -11.09
N ILE A 389 -5.46 -3.65 -11.13
CA ILE A 389 -6.05 -3.03 -12.33
C ILE A 389 -5.02 -2.89 -13.47
N THR A 390 -3.78 -2.56 -13.13
CA THR A 390 -2.76 -2.12 -14.11
C THR A 390 -1.83 -3.22 -14.60
N PHE A 391 -1.54 -4.24 -13.79
CA PHE A 391 -0.49 -5.21 -14.15
C PHE A 391 -1.01 -6.58 -14.62
N TRP A 392 -2.29 -6.88 -14.43
CA TRP A 392 -2.89 -8.13 -14.91
C TRP A 392 -3.61 -7.87 -16.23
N ASP A 393 -2.83 -7.59 -17.28
CA ASP A 393 -3.18 -7.58 -18.71
C ASP A 393 -4.58 -7.02 -19.02
N SER A 394 -4.94 -5.83 -18.50
CA SER A 394 -6.24 -5.19 -18.70
C SER A 394 -7.49 -6.05 -18.38
N ALA A 395 -7.33 -7.21 -17.75
CA ALA A 395 -8.41 -8.17 -17.50
C ALA A 395 -9.37 -7.67 -16.40
N PHE A 396 -8.93 -6.70 -15.59
CA PHE A 396 -9.66 -6.18 -14.44
C PHE A 396 -10.65 -5.05 -14.77
N LEU A 397 -10.32 -4.18 -15.73
CA LEU A 397 -11.22 -3.12 -16.17
C LEU A 397 -11.25 -3.08 -17.70
N PRO A 398 -12.42 -3.28 -18.32
CA PRO A 398 -12.55 -3.09 -19.75
C PRO A 398 -12.20 -1.65 -20.15
N GLN A 399 -11.82 -1.48 -21.42
CA GLN A 399 -11.40 -0.20 -22.00
C GLN A 399 -12.26 0.13 -23.23
N GLY A 400 -12.42 1.42 -23.53
CA GLY A 400 -13.19 1.90 -24.67
C GLY A 400 -14.63 1.35 -24.67
N SER A 401 -15.08 0.83 -25.82
CA SER A 401 -16.45 0.31 -25.98
C SER A 401 -16.83 -0.84 -25.04
N GLU A 402 -15.87 -1.53 -24.41
CA GLU A 402 -16.16 -2.56 -23.41
C GLU A 402 -16.58 -1.97 -22.04
N CYS A 403 -16.33 -0.67 -21.80
CA CYS A 403 -16.80 0.03 -20.61
C CYS A 403 -18.31 0.28 -20.57
N GLY A 404 -19.01 0.10 -21.69
CA GLY A 404 -20.44 0.34 -21.79
C GLY A 404 -20.80 1.76 -21.30
N VAL A 405 -21.68 1.85 -20.31
CA VAL A 405 -22.21 3.13 -19.77
C VAL A 405 -21.13 4.02 -19.13
N TRP A 406 -19.95 3.46 -18.81
CA TRP A 406 -18.85 4.19 -18.19
C TRP A 406 -17.83 4.73 -19.18
N GLU A 407 -17.99 4.44 -20.48
CA GLU A 407 -17.10 4.89 -21.55
C GLU A 407 -16.89 6.40 -21.48
N ASP A 408 -17.96 7.19 -21.49
CA ASP A 408 -17.89 8.66 -21.54
C ASP A 408 -17.53 9.35 -20.20
N ASN A 409 -17.40 8.60 -19.10
CA ASN A 409 -17.18 9.16 -17.77
C ASN A 409 -15.91 8.61 -17.12
N ILE A 410 -15.99 7.42 -16.54
CA ILE A 410 -14.91 6.86 -15.72
C ILE A 410 -13.75 6.42 -16.62
N CYS A 411 -14.03 5.81 -17.77
CA CYS A 411 -12.98 5.26 -18.63
C CYS A 411 -12.20 6.34 -19.41
N VAL A 412 -12.82 7.49 -19.71
CA VAL A 412 -12.14 8.68 -20.25
C VAL A 412 -11.29 9.40 -19.19
N ILE A 413 -11.68 9.32 -17.91
CA ILE A 413 -10.92 9.97 -16.83
C ILE A 413 -9.78 9.08 -16.33
N MET A 414 -10.04 7.78 -16.19
CA MET A 414 -9.16 6.75 -15.63
C MET A 414 -8.59 5.86 -16.76
N GLU A 415 -7.92 6.50 -17.71
CA GLU A 415 -7.24 5.81 -18.81
C GLU A 415 -6.16 4.85 -18.29
N LYS A 416 -5.90 3.76 -19.04
CA LYS A 416 -4.91 2.72 -18.67
C LYS A 416 -3.54 3.34 -18.36
N ASP A 417 -3.01 4.12 -19.29
CA ASP A 417 -1.69 4.75 -19.22
C ASP A 417 -1.58 5.66 -17.99
N LEU A 418 -2.65 6.36 -17.63
CA LEU A 418 -2.70 7.20 -16.43
C LEU A 418 -2.56 6.35 -15.17
N LEU A 419 -3.33 5.27 -15.07
CA LEU A 419 -3.33 4.40 -13.89
C LEU A 419 -2.00 3.67 -13.74
N GLU A 420 -1.42 3.19 -14.84
CA GLU A 420 -0.11 2.55 -14.85
C GLU A 420 0.96 3.54 -14.37
N GLN A 421 1.03 4.72 -14.96
CA GLN A 421 1.99 5.74 -14.58
C GLN A 421 1.85 6.14 -13.12
N PHE A 422 0.61 6.33 -12.64
CA PHE A 422 0.36 6.65 -11.24
C PHE A 422 0.79 5.51 -10.29
N THR A 423 0.51 4.25 -10.65
CA THR A 423 0.86 3.08 -9.84
C THR A 423 2.37 2.95 -9.68
N TRP A 424 3.13 3.15 -10.75
CA TRP A 424 4.58 3.11 -10.70
C TRP A 424 5.20 4.29 -9.98
N MET A 425 4.63 5.49 -10.12
CA MET A 425 5.07 6.64 -9.33
C MET A 425 4.88 6.38 -7.83
N LEU A 426 3.78 5.74 -7.43
CA LEU A 426 3.56 5.31 -6.05
C LEU A 426 4.47 4.16 -5.62
N ALA A 427 4.78 3.21 -6.50
CA ALA A 427 5.65 2.07 -6.19
C ALA A 427 7.14 2.46 -6.11
N ALA A 428 7.54 3.54 -6.80
CA ALA A 428 8.90 4.08 -6.76
C ALA A 428 9.25 4.81 -5.46
N ALA A 429 8.25 5.17 -4.65
CA ALA A 429 8.38 6.09 -3.53
C ALA A 429 8.09 5.41 -2.18
#